data_AF-A0A7S4K9S0-F1
#
_entry.id   AF-A0A7S4K9S0-F1
#
_cell.length_a   1.000
_cell.length_b   1.000
_cell.length_c   1.000
_cell.angle_alpha   90.00
_cell.angle_beta   90.00
_cell.angle_gamma   90.00
#
_symmetry.space_group_name_H-M   'P 1'
#
loop_
_entity.id
_entity.type
_entity.pdbx_description
1 polymer ?
#
loop_
_entity_poly.entity_id
_entity_poly.type
_entity_poly.pdbx_seq_one_letter_code
_entity_poly.pdbx_strand_id
1 'polypeptide(L)'
;MLHASKRRLMAGRWMTDVEYQGVTNSCCANAVAGAYEYLCKRQAEKTGDTVGDISRLFIYYVGRLADAAMFNEEHLPLEDGGMTVDGAIKALQSKGACLEKNWDFDEGKVNHKPHDHCFEEALRYKIRDAMKVPLDLQTMKTCLSDGFPIVFGLRLTESFLKPAKNGYVPKPDSSDPEASEHGTHALLLVGYSDPDQCFIVRNSWGSTWADGGYCYVAYDYVCNPDYNLVEYVGQWAIRGLDDYDFTPEDGVPNQEHIVDRSKGDEQEKPQIEVREKEMHPVEGGQESGDLFDIIAEARRVFKAIDTDGSGFIELGELKTAYRLQGVYITDAQLKAVLKIYDTSGDGKIDFDEYCVMVGIKDKAGNIIQALT
;
A
#
# COMPACT_ATOMS: atom_id res chain seq x y z
N MET A 1 14.77 29.96 -21.58
CA MET A 1 14.39 30.22 -20.18
C MET A 1 15.01 29.12 -19.34
N LEU A 2 15.93 29.46 -18.44
CA LEU A 2 16.51 28.50 -17.49
C LEU A 2 15.38 27.93 -16.62
N HIS A 3 15.13 26.62 -16.69
CA HIS A 3 14.32 25.94 -15.68
C HIS A 3 15.07 26.08 -14.36
N ALA A 4 14.64 26.98 -13.48
CA ALA A 4 15.14 27.03 -12.12
C ALA A 4 14.93 25.64 -11.50
N SER A 5 16.02 25.04 -11.01
CA SER A 5 15.98 23.73 -10.35
C SER A 5 15.03 23.80 -9.16
N LYS A 6 13.92 23.05 -9.19
CA LYS A 6 12.88 23.13 -8.16
C LYS A 6 13.15 22.10 -7.07
N ARG A 7 13.16 22.56 -5.82
CA ARG A 7 13.02 21.72 -4.63
C ARG A 7 11.71 22.10 -3.96
N ARG A 8 10.88 21.11 -3.65
CA ARG A 8 9.63 21.29 -2.90
C ARG A 8 9.68 20.34 -1.70
N LEU A 9 9.60 20.91 -0.51
CA LEU A 9 9.58 20.17 0.75
C LEU A 9 8.27 20.50 1.48
N MET A 10 7.48 19.48 1.80
CA MET A 10 6.36 19.59 2.75
C MET A 10 6.73 19.08 4.14
N ALA A 11 7.84 18.33 4.27
CA ALA A 11 8.36 17.93 5.57
C ALA A 11 8.63 19.19 6.43
N GLY A 12 8.20 19.17 7.69
CA GLY A 12 8.24 20.32 8.59
C GLY A 12 6.86 20.91 8.88
N ARG A 13 6.66 22.20 8.56
CA ARG A 13 5.61 23.11 9.10
C ARG A 13 4.24 22.49 9.41
N TRP A 14 3.71 21.63 8.55
CA TRP A 14 2.40 20.99 8.76
C TRP A 14 2.45 19.47 8.80
N MET A 15 3.60 18.85 8.54
CA MET A 15 3.73 17.40 8.62
C MET A 15 3.85 16.98 10.09
N THR A 16 3.10 15.96 10.51
CA THR A 16 3.23 15.36 11.84
C THR A 16 4.54 14.59 12.01
N ASP A 17 4.88 14.30 13.26
CA ASP A 17 6.07 13.51 13.60
C ASP A 17 5.99 12.11 12.97
N VAL A 18 7.13 11.50 12.65
CA VAL A 18 7.12 10.18 12.01
C VAL A 18 6.66 9.11 12.97
N GLU A 19 5.60 8.43 12.58
CA GLU A 19 4.97 7.36 13.32
C GLU A 19 5.78 6.06 13.29
N TYR A 20 5.56 5.20 14.29
CA TYR A 20 6.05 3.83 14.30
C TYR A 20 4.86 2.87 14.22
N GLN A 21 4.83 2.03 13.19
CA GLN A 21 3.75 1.06 12.96
C GLN A 21 3.98 -0.30 13.66
N GLY A 22 5.11 -0.46 14.36
CA GLY A 22 5.41 -1.74 15.00
C GLY A 22 5.60 -2.89 14.02
N VAL A 23 5.17 -4.08 14.43
CA VAL A 23 5.18 -5.30 13.60
C VAL A 23 3.91 -5.48 12.76
N THR A 24 3.00 -4.50 12.78
CA THR A 24 1.69 -4.58 12.13
C THR A 24 1.77 -4.31 10.62
N ASN A 25 0.78 -4.78 9.86
CA ASN A 25 0.63 -4.48 8.43
C ASN A 25 -0.16 -3.19 8.17
N SER A 26 -0.04 -2.19 9.05
CA SER A 26 -0.81 -0.94 9.01
C SER A 26 -0.16 0.20 8.21
N CYS A 27 0.83 -0.09 7.37
CA CYS A 27 1.59 0.92 6.62
C CYS A 27 0.70 1.90 5.84
N CYS A 28 -0.32 1.39 5.15
CA CYS A 28 -1.25 2.22 4.40
C CYS A 28 -2.02 3.18 5.31
N ALA A 29 -2.38 2.75 6.53
CA ALA A 29 -3.12 3.59 7.47
C ALA A 29 -2.24 4.73 7.99
N ASN A 30 -0.97 4.43 8.25
CA ASN A 30 0.02 5.44 8.67
C ASN A 30 0.26 6.48 7.56
N ALA A 31 0.44 6.05 6.31
CA ALA A 31 0.65 6.96 5.19
C ALA A 31 -0.57 7.86 4.92
N VAL A 32 -1.77 7.27 4.95
CA VAL A 32 -3.04 8.01 4.81
C VAL A 32 -3.24 8.96 5.98
N ALA A 33 -2.93 8.54 7.21
CA ALA A 33 -3.06 9.39 8.39
C ALA A 33 -2.17 10.64 8.28
N GLY A 34 -0.90 10.46 7.91
CA GLY A 34 0.02 11.57 7.70
C GLY A 34 -0.42 12.53 6.59
N ALA A 35 -1.03 12.03 5.50
CA ALA A 35 -1.59 12.86 4.44
C ALA A 35 -2.79 13.70 4.94
N TYR A 36 -3.67 13.06 5.72
CA TYR A 36 -4.87 13.68 6.27
C TYR A 36 -4.50 14.76 7.29
N GLU A 37 -3.67 14.43 8.29
CA GLU A 37 -3.24 15.36 9.35
C GLU A 37 -2.48 16.56 8.79
N TYR A 38 -1.69 16.36 7.74
CA TYR A 38 -1.03 17.46 7.04
C TYR A 38 -2.04 18.49 6.51
N LEU A 39 -3.17 18.04 5.95
CA LEU A 39 -4.22 18.94 5.47
C LEU A 39 -4.93 19.64 6.64
N CYS A 40 -5.19 18.92 7.73
CA CYS A 40 -5.76 19.48 8.94
C CYS A 40 -4.88 20.60 9.49
N LYS A 41 -3.59 20.34 9.72
CA LYS A 41 -2.62 21.32 10.24
C LYS A 41 -2.48 22.53 9.31
N ARG A 42 -2.47 22.30 8.00
CA ARG A 42 -2.42 23.38 6.99
C ARG A 42 -3.66 24.28 7.04
N GLN A 43 -4.82 23.73 7.35
CA GLN A 43 -6.04 24.52 7.47
C GLN A 43 -6.15 25.21 8.83
N ALA A 44 -5.85 24.50 9.91
CA ALA A 44 -5.87 25.00 11.27
C ALA A 44 -4.96 26.23 11.47
N GLU A 45 -3.83 26.30 10.77
CA GLU A 45 -3.00 27.51 10.76
C GLU A 45 -3.73 28.75 10.22
N LYS A 46 -4.71 28.57 9.33
CA LYS A 46 -5.50 29.69 8.77
C LYS A 46 -6.66 30.09 9.67
N THR A 47 -7.24 29.14 10.41
CA THR A 47 -8.44 29.36 11.23
C THR A 47 -8.11 29.64 12.70
N GLY A 48 -6.95 29.19 13.17
CA GLY A 48 -6.53 29.25 14.58
C GLY A 48 -6.93 28.02 15.40
N ASP A 49 -7.48 26.98 14.75
CA ASP A 49 -7.99 25.79 15.42
C ASP A 49 -6.86 24.87 15.90
N THR A 50 -7.15 23.99 16.85
CA THR A 50 -6.23 22.95 17.31
C THR A 50 -6.52 21.64 16.59
N VAL A 51 -5.51 20.97 16.05
CA VAL A 51 -5.67 19.66 15.38
C VAL A 51 -5.15 18.56 16.28
N GLY A 52 -5.99 17.56 16.56
CA GLY A 52 -5.55 16.31 17.18
C GLY A 52 -5.09 15.28 16.15
N ASP A 53 -4.33 14.28 16.60
CA ASP A 53 -3.91 13.16 15.77
C ASP A 53 -5.09 12.22 15.53
N ILE A 54 -5.16 11.64 14.33
CA ILE A 54 -6.25 10.73 13.95
C ILE A 54 -5.85 9.27 14.15
N SER A 55 -6.82 8.46 14.53
CA SER A 55 -6.59 7.07 14.89
C SER A 55 -6.16 6.23 13.68
N ARG A 56 -4.89 5.83 13.66
CA ARG A 56 -4.36 4.95 12.61
C ARG A 56 -5.01 3.57 12.62
N LEU A 57 -5.28 3.03 13.80
CA LEU A 57 -5.97 1.73 13.92
C LEU A 57 -7.44 1.81 13.51
N PHE A 58 -8.12 2.94 13.73
CA PHE A 58 -9.46 3.13 13.22
C PHE A 58 -9.45 3.13 11.69
N ILE A 59 -8.57 3.93 11.07
CA ILE A 59 -8.38 3.98 9.61
C ILE A 59 -8.09 2.58 9.07
N TYR A 60 -7.19 1.84 9.72
CA TYR A 60 -6.82 0.49 9.32
C TYR A 60 -7.98 -0.51 9.41
N TYR A 61 -8.80 -0.42 10.46
CA TYR A 61 -9.98 -1.24 10.63
C TYR A 61 -11.05 -0.95 9.56
N VAL A 62 -11.39 0.33 9.36
CA VAL A 62 -12.42 0.70 8.39
C VAL A 62 -11.98 0.52 6.94
N GLY A 63 -10.69 0.68 6.65
CA GLY A 63 -10.11 0.44 5.34
C GLY A 63 -10.13 -1.03 4.95
N ARG A 64 -9.75 -1.94 5.86
CA ARG A 64 -9.89 -3.39 5.62
C ARG A 64 -11.33 -3.84 5.45
N LEU A 65 -12.29 -3.22 6.16
CA LEU A 65 -13.71 -3.46 5.90
C LEU A 65 -14.13 -3.02 4.49
N ALA A 66 -13.61 -1.88 4.01
CA ALA A 66 -13.90 -1.39 2.67
C ALA A 66 -13.29 -2.29 1.59
N ASP A 67 -12.07 -2.78 1.79
CA ASP A 67 -11.45 -3.80 0.94
C ASP A 67 -12.26 -5.09 0.94
N ALA A 68 -12.62 -5.61 2.11
CA ALA A 68 -13.44 -6.82 2.21
C ALA A 68 -14.76 -6.66 1.43
N ALA A 69 -15.42 -5.50 1.52
CA ALA A 69 -16.61 -5.23 0.71
C ALA A 69 -16.31 -5.10 -0.80
N MET A 70 -15.17 -4.52 -1.19
CA MET A 70 -14.76 -4.43 -2.60
C MET A 70 -14.45 -5.79 -3.22
N PHE A 71 -13.97 -6.73 -2.42
CA PHE A 71 -13.58 -8.08 -2.86
C PHE A 71 -14.60 -9.17 -2.50
N ASN A 72 -15.78 -8.81 -1.98
CA ASN A 72 -16.83 -9.73 -1.52
C ASN A 72 -16.37 -10.71 -0.41
N GLU A 73 -15.50 -10.24 0.48
CA GLU A 73 -14.89 -10.98 1.58
C GLU A 73 -15.44 -10.59 2.97
N GLU A 74 -16.54 -9.85 3.05
CA GLU A 74 -17.14 -9.38 4.32
C GLU A 74 -17.50 -10.50 5.31
N HIS A 75 -17.56 -11.74 4.83
CA HIS A 75 -17.85 -12.94 5.61
C HIS A 75 -16.62 -13.55 6.29
N LEU A 76 -15.42 -13.10 5.93
CA LEU A 76 -14.15 -13.57 6.51
C LEU A 76 -13.79 -12.75 7.76
N PRO A 77 -13.08 -13.35 8.73
CA PRO A 77 -12.55 -12.59 9.85
C PRO A 77 -11.58 -11.50 9.35
N LEU A 78 -11.62 -10.35 10.01
CA LEU A 78 -10.64 -9.29 9.81
C LEU A 78 -9.33 -9.68 10.46
N GLU A 79 -8.29 -9.84 9.64
CA GLU A 79 -6.93 -10.16 10.06
C GLU A 79 -5.97 -9.05 9.63
N ASP A 80 -4.77 -9.04 10.21
CA ASP A 80 -3.71 -8.06 9.95
C ASP A 80 -3.04 -8.33 8.59
N GLY A 81 -3.81 -8.27 7.50
CA GLY A 81 -3.39 -8.64 6.14
C GLY A 81 -3.03 -7.45 5.25
N GLY A 82 -2.96 -6.24 5.80
CA GLY A 82 -2.82 -5.00 5.04
C GLY A 82 -4.15 -4.44 4.54
N MET A 83 -4.08 -3.27 3.90
CA MET A 83 -5.21 -2.68 3.18
C MET A 83 -4.71 -1.90 1.96
N THR A 84 -5.58 -1.71 0.97
CA THR A 84 -5.30 -0.88 -0.20
C THR A 84 -5.52 0.60 0.11
N VAL A 85 -4.86 1.48 -0.65
CA VAL A 85 -5.09 2.93 -0.60
C VAL A 85 -6.51 3.24 -1.11
N ASP A 86 -6.98 2.52 -2.14
CA ASP A 86 -8.36 2.63 -2.62
C ASP A 86 -9.39 2.36 -1.50
N GLY A 87 -9.21 1.28 -0.73
CA GLY A 87 -10.03 0.92 0.42
C GLY A 87 -9.98 1.97 1.52
N ALA A 88 -8.79 2.49 1.83
CA ALA A 88 -8.62 3.56 2.81
C ALA A 88 -9.37 4.85 2.41
N ILE A 89 -9.22 5.31 1.16
CA ILE A 89 -9.91 6.50 0.66
C ILE A 89 -11.43 6.31 0.69
N LYS A 90 -11.94 5.17 0.21
CA LYS A 90 -13.37 4.84 0.23
C LYS A 90 -13.92 4.78 1.66
N ALA A 91 -13.17 4.19 2.59
CA ALA A 91 -13.54 4.13 3.99
C ALA A 91 -13.59 5.53 4.61
N LEU A 92 -12.60 6.38 4.36
CA LEU A 92 -12.54 7.74 4.92
C LEU A 92 -13.57 8.70 4.31
N GLN A 93 -13.99 8.49 3.06
CA GLN A 93 -15.12 9.22 2.47
C GLN A 93 -16.46 8.82 3.10
N SER A 94 -16.63 7.53 3.44
CA SER A 94 -17.91 7.02 3.95
C SER A 94 -18.05 7.09 5.48
N LYS A 95 -16.95 6.86 6.21
CA LYS A 95 -16.90 6.71 7.67
C LYS A 95 -16.04 7.75 8.38
N GLY A 96 -15.12 8.42 7.68
CA GLY A 96 -14.16 9.37 8.25
C GLY A 96 -13.15 8.71 9.19
N ALA A 97 -12.55 9.48 10.11
CA ALA A 97 -11.58 8.98 11.09
C ALA A 97 -11.83 9.57 12.48
N CYS A 98 -11.72 8.75 13.54
CA CYS A 98 -11.78 9.26 14.92
C CYS A 98 -10.40 9.76 15.37
N LEU A 99 -10.34 10.42 16.53
CA LEU A 99 -9.08 10.86 17.12
C LEU A 99 -8.32 9.69 17.74
N GLU A 100 -6.98 9.71 17.63
CA GLU A 100 -6.08 8.71 18.20
C GLU A 100 -6.27 8.57 19.72
N LYS A 101 -6.60 9.66 20.43
CA LYS A 101 -6.90 9.62 21.88
C LYS A 101 -8.08 8.71 22.26
N ASN A 102 -9.00 8.46 21.33
CA ASN A 102 -10.19 7.63 21.55
C ASN A 102 -9.98 6.18 21.06
N TRP A 103 -9.02 5.97 20.17
CA TRP A 103 -8.61 4.65 19.69
C TRP A 103 -7.11 4.68 19.37
N ASP A 104 -6.31 4.51 20.41
CA ASP A 104 -4.85 4.63 20.41
C ASP A 104 -4.18 3.46 19.70
N PHE A 105 -3.02 3.72 19.11
CA PHE A 105 -2.21 2.66 18.50
C PHE A 105 -1.67 1.69 19.55
N ASP A 106 -2.19 0.47 19.49
CA ASP A 106 -1.77 -0.69 20.28
C ASP A 106 -1.84 -1.93 19.37
N GLU A 107 -0.71 -2.62 19.20
CA GLU A 107 -0.60 -3.81 18.34
C GLU A 107 -1.63 -4.89 18.72
N GLY A 108 -1.96 -5.01 20.02
CA GLY A 108 -2.97 -5.95 20.51
C GLY A 108 -4.40 -5.60 20.12
N LYS A 109 -4.66 -4.39 19.60
CA LYS A 109 -5.98 -3.93 19.14
C LYS A 109 -6.15 -4.00 17.62
N VAL A 110 -5.12 -4.42 16.87
CA VAL A 110 -5.11 -4.37 15.41
C VAL A 110 -6.36 -5.00 14.79
N ASN A 111 -6.80 -6.17 15.27
CA ASN A 111 -7.98 -6.86 14.73
C ASN A 111 -9.27 -6.57 15.49
N HIS A 112 -9.22 -5.71 16.52
CA HIS A 112 -10.38 -5.38 17.33
C HIS A 112 -11.22 -4.31 16.67
N LYS A 113 -12.55 -4.46 16.76
CA LYS A 113 -13.48 -3.41 16.38
C LYS A 113 -13.31 -2.20 17.32
N PRO A 114 -13.13 -0.98 16.79
CA PRO A 114 -13.19 0.24 17.58
C PRO A 114 -14.51 0.39 18.35
N HIS A 115 -14.49 1.19 19.41
CA HIS A 115 -15.71 1.49 20.16
C HIS A 115 -16.74 2.22 19.28
N ASP A 116 -18.03 2.02 19.54
CA ASP A 116 -19.10 2.63 18.72
C ASP A 116 -19.01 4.17 18.69
N HIS A 117 -18.63 4.80 19.80
CA HIS A 117 -18.41 6.26 19.85
C HIS A 117 -17.29 6.74 18.91
N CYS A 118 -16.31 5.88 18.57
CA CYS A 118 -15.28 6.22 17.58
C CYS A 118 -15.91 6.37 16.19
N PHE A 119 -16.88 5.52 15.84
CA PHE A 119 -17.59 5.63 14.57
C PHE A 119 -18.47 6.88 14.51
N GLU A 120 -19.09 7.26 15.63
CA GLU A 120 -19.89 8.48 15.73
C GLU A 120 -19.03 9.74 15.58
N GLU A 121 -17.88 9.79 16.26
CA GLU A 121 -16.91 10.89 16.12
C GLU A 121 -16.34 10.96 14.69
N ALA A 122 -16.00 9.81 14.11
CA ALA A 122 -15.35 9.74 12.80
C ALA A 122 -16.18 10.38 11.68
N LEU A 123 -17.51 10.37 11.77
CA LEU A 123 -18.40 10.99 10.79
C LEU A 123 -18.19 12.50 10.64
N ARG A 124 -17.58 13.16 11.64
CA ARG A 124 -17.24 14.59 11.60
C ARG A 124 -15.99 14.88 10.76
N TYR A 125 -15.12 13.87 10.63
CA TYR A 125 -13.79 14.02 10.04
C TYR A 125 -13.68 13.20 8.74
N LYS A 126 -14.55 13.49 7.77
CA LYS A 126 -14.56 12.82 6.47
C LYS A 126 -13.65 13.45 5.43
N ILE A 127 -13.14 12.62 4.53
CA ILE A 127 -12.56 13.10 3.27
C ILE A 127 -13.70 13.46 2.33
N ARG A 128 -13.70 14.70 1.87
CA ARG A 128 -14.63 15.19 0.84
C ARG A 128 -14.11 14.93 -0.56
N ASP A 129 -12.82 15.18 -0.77
CA ASP A 129 -12.20 15.20 -2.08
C ASP A 129 -10.83 14.53 -2.03
N ALA A 130 -10.64 13.56 -2.92
CA ALA A 130 -9.40 12.85 -3.15
C ALA A 130 -9.28 12.57 -4.65
N MET A 131 -8.04 12.50 -5.16
CA MET A 131 -7.78 12.22 -6.56
C MET A 131 -6.80 11.07 -6.72
N LYS A 132 -7.06 10.19 -7.69
CA LYS A 132 -6.04 9.26 -8.18
C LYS A 132 -4.94 10.06 -8.85
N VAL A 133 -3.69 9.75 -8.53
CA VAL A 133 -2.51 10.39 -9.13
C VAL A 133 -1.88 9.39 -10.09
N PRO A 134 -1.88 9.64 -11.41
CA PRO A 134 -1.19 8.80 -12.39
C PRO A 134 0.29 8.57 -12.05
N LEU A 135 0.80 7.41 -12.43
CA LEU A 135 2.23 7.08 -12.37
C LEU A 135 3.00 7.82 -13.47
N ASP A 136 3.08 9.14 -13.33
CA ASP A 136 3.79 10.04 -14.22
C ASP A 136 4.55 11.07 -13.40
N LEU A 137 5.85 11.17 -13.64
CA LEU A 137 6.75 12.01 -12.85
C LEU A 137 6.28 13.47 -12.79
N GLN A 138 5.82 14.02 -13.91
CA GLN A 138 5.41 15.42 -13.98
C GLN A 138 4.10 15.65 -13.24
N THR A 139 3.15 14.72 -13.36
CA THR A 139 1.87 14.75 -12.67
C THR A 139 2.05 14.64 -11.16
N MET A 140 2.90 13.72 -10.70
CA MET A 140 3.23 13.55 -9.29
C MET A 140 3.91 14.81 -8.72
N LYS A 141 4.88 15.39 -9.44
CA LYS A 141 5.52 16.68 -9.05
C LYS A 141 4.54 17.83 -9.00
N THR A 142 3.57 17.87 -9.92
CA THR A 142 2.54 18.92 -9.94
C THR A 142 1.62 18.80 -8.73
N CYS A 143 1.14 17.59 -8.42
CA CYS A 143 0.37 17.31 -7.21
C CYS A 143 1.11 17.74 -5.92
N LEU A 144 2.39 17.42 -5.81
CA LEU A 144 3.23 17.86 -4.70
C LEU A 144 3.47 19.38 -4.71
N SER A 145 3.56 20.01 -5.88
CA SER A 145 3.71 21.47 -5.98
C SER A 145 2.46 22.19 -5.48
N ASP A 146 1.27 21.67 -5.81
CA ASP A 146 -0.03 22.15 -5.34
C ASP A 146 -0.24 21.91 -3.84
N GLY A 147 0.70 21.21 -3.20
CA GLY A 147 0.74 21.04 -1.77
C GLY A 147 -0.07 19.85 -1.28
N PHE A 148 -0.30 18.83 -2.12
CA PHE A 148 -0.99 17.61 -1.73
C PHE A 148 0.01 16.45 -1.65
N PRO A 149 0.21 15.85 -0.46
CA PRO A 149 0.96 14.61 -0.32
C PRO A 149 0.32 13.46 -1.12
N ILE A 150 1.15 12.51 -1.56
CA ILE A 150 0.68 11.35 -2.34
C ILE A 150 0.95 10.07 -1.55
N VAL A 151 -0.11 9.33 -1.25
CA VAL A 151 -0.02 7.97 -0.71
C VAL A 151 0.16 7.01 -1.89
N PHE A 152 1.15 6.12 -1.80
CA PHE A 152 1.48 5.15 -2.85
C PHE A 152 2.05 3.86 -2.25
N GLY A 153 2.05 2.80 -3.04
CA GLY A 153 2.72 1.54 -2.70
C GLY A 153 4.01 1.33 -3.48
N LEU A 154 4.99 0.71 -2.83
CA LEU A 154 6.28 0.37 -3.42
C LEU A 154 6.71 -1.04 -3.02
N ARG A 155 7.23 -1.80 -3.99
CA ARG A 155 7.96 -3.04 -3.77
C ARG A 155 9.35 -2.72 -3.22
N LEU A 156 9.62 -3.15 -2.00
CA LEU A 156 10.85 -2.84 -1.29
C LEU A 156 11.96 -3.82 -1.67
N THR A 157 13.17 -3.31 -1.70
CA THR A 157 14.40 -4.08 -1.91
C THR A 157 15.41 -3.75 -0.81
N GLU A 158 16.54 -4.45 -0.82
CA GLU A 158 17.63 -4.24 0.14
C GLU A 158 18.09 -2.76 0.23
N SER A 159 18.14 -2.06 -0.91
CA SER A 159 18.54 -0.64 -0.95
C SER A 159 17.59 0.27 -0.18
N PHE A 160 16.31 -0.10 -0.09
CA PHE A 160 15.32 0.62 0.70
C PHE A 160 15.47 0.31 2.20
N LEU A 161 15.72 -0.96 2.56
CA LEU A 161 15.90 -1.35 3.96
C LEU A 161 17.17 -0.75 4.58
N LYS A 162 18.21 -0.58 3.76
CA LYS A 162 19.51 -0.03 4.14
C LYS A 162 19.83 1.20 3.29
N PRO A 163 19.13 2.33 3.51
CA PRO A 163 19.40 3.54 2.76
C PRO A 163 20.85 4.00 3.00
N ALA A 164 21.38 4.76 2.04
CA ALA A 164 22.69 5.39 2.20
C ALA A 164 22.72 6.30 3.44
N LYS A 165 23.91 6.66 3.93
CA LYS A 165 24.06 7.48 5.15
C LYS A 165 23.31 8.82 5.13
N ASN A 166 23.02 9.34 3.95
CA ASN A 166 22.23 10.57 3.75
C ASN A 166 20.74 10.29 3.50
N GLY A 167 20.26 9.08 3.75
CA GLY A 167 18.87 8.66 3.52
C GLY A 167 18.52 8.35 2.05
N TYR A 168 19.47 8.43 1.12
CA TYR A 168 19.20 8.20 -0.30
C TYR A 168 18.98 6.71 -0.61
N VAL A 169 17.96 6.44 -1.42
CA VAL A 169 17.58 5.10 -1.88
C VAL A 169 17.61 5.08 -3.41
N PRO A 170 18.63 4.44 -4.03
CA PRO A 170 18.69 4.28 -5.48
C PRO A 170 17.64 3.28 -5.95
N LYS A 171 17.31 3.33 -7.24
CA LYS A 171 16.60 2.23 -7.90
C LYS A 171 17.38 0.91 -7.69
N PRO A 172 16.70 -0.22 -7.47
CA PRO A 172 17.36 -1.50 -7.34
C PRO A 172 18.12 -1.85 -8.63
N ASP A 173 19.31 -2.41 -8.48
CA ASP A 173 20.07 -2.93 -9.61
C ASP A 173 19.44 -4.25 -10.04
N SER A 174 18.85 -4.28 -11.24
CA SER A 174 18.22 -5.49 -11.79
C SER A 174 19.22 -6.61 -12.08
N SER A 175 20.52 -6.33 -12.05
CA SER A 175 21.60 -7.31 -12.20
C SER A 175 22.17 -7.79 -10.87
N ASP A 176 21.68 -7.26 -9.74
CA ASP A 176 22.10 -7.68 -8.40
C ASP A 176 21.22 -8.84 -7.90
N PRO A 177 21.74 -10.08 -7.85
CA PRO A 177 20.99 -11.23 -7.35
C PRO A 177 20.76 -11.16 -5.83
N GLU A 178 21.44 -10.28 -5.10
CA GLU A 178 21.18 -9.99 -3.68
C GLU A 178 20.15 -8.87 -3.47
N ALA A 179 19.65 -8.22 -4.54
CA ALA A 179 18.49 -7.31 -4.50
C ALA A 179 17.20 -8.09 -4.26
N SER A 180 17.18 -8.81 -3.14
CA SER A 180 16.07 -9.60 -2.68
C SER A 180 14.89 -8.66 -2.49
N GLU A 181 13.74 -9.04 -3.04
CA GLU A 181 12.50 -8.39 -2.70
C GLU A 181 12.19 -8.67 -1.22
N HIS A 182 11.93 -7.61 -0.46
CA HIS A 182 11.69 -7.69 0.99
C HIS A 182 10.24 -7.36 1.37
N GLY A 183 9.33 -7.47 0.40
CA GLY A 183 7.90 -7.23 0.57
C GLY A 183 7.41 -5.93 -0.04
N THR A 184 6.14 -5.63 0.19
CA THR A 184 5.47 -4.43 -0.32
C THR A 184 5.13 -3.50 0.83
N HIS A 185 5.14 -2.19 0.57
CA HIS A 185 4.94 -1.19 1.61
C HIS A 185 4.23 0.04 1.07
N ALA A 186 3.35 0.63 1.89
CA ALA A 186 2.69 1.89 1.57
C ALA A 186 3.40 3.05 2.27
N LEU A 187 3.62 4.13 1.52
CA LEU A 187 4.49 5.25 1.89
C LEU A 187 3.82 6.58 1.52
N LEU A 188 4.37 7.69 2.01
CA LEU A 188 3.85 9.03 1.74
C LEU A 188 4.90 9.92 1.05
N LEU A 189 4.63 10.34 -0.19
CA LEU A 189 5.43 11.36 -0.87
C LEU A 189 5.07 12.73 -0.32
N VAL A 190 6.09 13.45 0.16
CA VAL A 190 5.96 14.76 0.82
C VAL A 190 6.81 15.83 0.16
N GLY A 191 7.38 15.55 -1.01
CA GLY A 191 8.23 16.50 -1.70
C GLY A 191 9.07 15.86 -2.78
N TYR A 192 9.87 16.69 -3.43
CA TYR A 192 10.81 16.26 -4.46
C TYR A 192 11.99 17.23 -4.57
N SER A 193 13.10 16.73 -5.09
CA SER A 193 14.30 17.51 -5.38
C SER A 193 14.81 17.22 -6.80
N ASP A 194 14.62 18.15 -7.73
CA ASP A 194 15.17 18.04 -9.09
C ASP A 194 16.71 17.95 -9.12
N PRO A 195 17.48 18.71 -8.29
CA PRO A 195 18.93 18.55 -8.27
C PRO A 195 19.37 17.13 -7.90
N ASP A 196 18.64 16.49 -6.99
CA ASP A 196 19.00 15.19 -6.41
C ASP A 196 18.28 14.02 -7.12
N GLN A 197 17.43 14.31 -8.11
CA GLN A 197 16.64 13.34 -8.87
C GLN A 197 15.82 12.37 -7.99
N CYS A 198 15.23 12.89 -6.90
CA CYS A 198 14.54 12.06 -5.92
C CYS A 198 13.22 12.67 -5.44
N PHE A 199 12.33 11.79 -5.00
CA PHE A 199 11.22 12.15 -4.12
C PHE A 199 11.68 12.15 -2.67
N ILE A 200 10.94 12.88 -1.84
CA ILE A 200 11.10 12.88 -0.39
C ILE A 200 9.94 12.06 0.17
N VAL A 201 10.27 10.99 0.87
CA VAL A 201 9.32 9.98 1.32
C VAL A 201 9.30 9.96 2.84
N ARG A 202 8.12 10.10 3.43
CA ARG A 202 7.86 9.85 4.85
C ARG A 202 7.53 8.37 5.02
N ASN A 203 8.31 7.68 5.86
CA ASN A 203 8.06 6.29 6.24
C ASN A 203 7.24 6.23 7.55
N SER A 204 6.96 5.03 8.04
CA SER A 204 6.21 4.73 9.28
C SER A 204 6.97 3.78 10.20
N TRP A 205 8.31 3.84 10.16
CA TRP A 205 9.22 3.00 10.97
C TRP A 205 9.93 3.80 12.08
N GLY A 206 9.30 4.90 12.52
CA GLY A 206 9.80 5.76 13.58
C GLY A 206 10.89 6.73 13.11
N SER A 207 11.11 7.77 13.92
CA SER A 207 12.02 8.86 13.62
C SER A 207 13.51 8.49 13.69
N THR A 208 13.85 7.35 14.30
CA THR A 208 15.24 6.86 14.38
C THR A 208 15.69 6.15 13.10
N TRP A 209 14.77 5.81 12.21
CA TRP A 209 15.08 5.15 10.95
C TRP A 209 15.50 6.17 9.88
N ALA A 210 16.58 5.88 9.15
CA ALA A 210 17.13 6.72 8.09
C ALA A 210 17.34 8.20 8.51
N ASP A 211 16.79 9.16 7.76
CA ASP A 211 16.94 10.59 8.04
C ASP A 211 15.70 11.13 8.77
N GLY A 212 15.65 10.93 10.08
CA GLY A 212 14.52 11.40 10.91
C GLY A 212 13.19 10.70 10.62
N GLY A 213 13.23 9.46 10.10
CA GLY A 213 12.06 8.72 9.61
C GLY A 213 11.71 8.98 8.14
N TYR A 214 12.51 9.78 7.44
CA TYR A 214 12.38 10.07 6.01
C TYR A 214 13.49 9.40 5.20
N CYS A 215 13.21 9.17 3.92
CA CYS A 215 14.21 8.77 2.93
C CYS A 215 14.02 9.51 1.60
N TYR A 216 15.03 9.41 0.73
CA TYR A 216 15.10 10.12 -0.54
C TYR A 216 15.18 9.13 -1.69
N VAL A 217 14.04 8.79 -2.28
CA VAL A 217 13.94 7.68 -3.24
C VAL A 217 14.04 8.21 -4.66
N ALA A 218 14.90 7.59 -5.46
CA ALA A 218 15.13 7.97 -6.85
C ALA A 218 13.84 7.98 -7.69
N TYR A 219 13.70 8.94 -8.62
CA TYR A 219 12.52 9.07 -9.47
C TYR A 219 12.24 7.82 -10.30
N ASP A 220 13.28 7.21 -10.86
CA ASP A 220 13.20 6.02 -11.69
C ASP A 220 12.87 4.74 -10.90
N TYR A 221 12.99 4.76 -9.57
CA TYR A 221 12.44 3.72 -8.71
C TYR A 221 10.95 3.92 -8.50
N VAL A 222 10.54 5.10 -8.00
CA VAL A 222 9.14 5.40 -7.67
C VAL A 222 8.23 5.41 -8.90
N CYS A 223 8.72 5.86 -10.06
CA CYS A 223 7.94 5.95 -11.29
C CYS A 223 8.02 4.68 -12.17
N ASN A 224 8.68 3.61 -11.71
CA ASN A 224 8.76 2.37 -12.47
C ASN A 224 7.57 1.44 -12.10
N PRO A 225 6.79 0.96 -13.09
CA PRO A 225 5.58 0.16 -12.84
C PRO A 225 5.85 -1.24 -12.29
N ASP A 226 7.06 -1.78 -12.43
CA ASP A 226 7.43 -3.09 -11.85
C ASP A 226 7.57 -2.99 -10.31
N TYR A 227 7.85 -1.78 -9.82
CA TYR A 227 8.06 -1.51 -8.40
C TYR A 227 6.92 -0.73 -7.75
N ASN A 228 6.33 0.24 -8.46
CA ASN A 228 5.20 1.00 -7.94
C ASN A 228 3.91 0.20 -8.05
N LEU A 229 3.20 0.08 -6.94
CA LEU A 229 2.04 -0.80 -6.82
C LEU A 229 0.72 -0.09 -7.19
N VAL A 230 0.78 0.97 -8.02
CA VAL A 230 -0.38 1.80 -8.39
C VAL A 230 -1.58 0.99 -8.89
N GLU A 231 -1.35 -0.10 -9.62
CA GLU A 231 -2.44 -0.96 -10.14
C GLU A 231 -3.06 -1.85 -9.07
N TYR A 232 -2.33 -2.15 -7.99
CA TYR A 232 -2.74 -3.10 -6.95
C TYR A 232 -3.28 -2.43 -5.70
N VAL A 233 -2.59 -1.39 -5.21
CA VAL A 233 -2.97 -0.70 -3.97
C VAL A 233 -3.60 0.67 -4.22
N GLY A 234 -3.40 1.25 -5.41
CA GLY A 234 -3.80 2.60 -5.74
C GLY A 234 -2.76 3.67 -5.34
N GLN A 235 -2.81 4.82 -6.02
CA GLN A 235 -1.99 5.99 -5.73
C GLN A 235 -2.89 7.22 -5.66
N TRP A 236 -2.92 7.88 -4.50
CA TRP A 236 -3.92 8.89 -4.18
C TRP A 236 -3.35 10.11 -3.47
N ALA A 237 -3.97 11.25 -3.74
CA ALA A 237 -3.79 12.48 -2.97
C ALA A 237 -5.13 12.91 -2.38
N ILE A 238 -5.14 13.21 -1.08
CA ILE A 238 -6.30 13.82 -0.41
C ILE A 238 -6.24 15.32 -0.69
N ARG A 239 -7.36 15.92 -1.09
CA ARG A 239 -7.42 17.35 -1.46
C ARG A 239 -8.32 18.18 -0.56
N GLY A 240 -9.34 17.58 0.04
CA GLY A 240 -10.27 18.31 0.90
C GLY A 240 -11.01 17.42 1.89
N LEU A 241 -11.33 18.03 3.04
CA LEU A 241 -12.12 17.45 4.13
C LEU A 241 -13.51 18.11 4.18
N ASP A 242 -14.50 17.40 4.74
CA ASP A 242 -15.88 17.90 4.88
C ASP A 242 -16.02 18.97 5.96
N ASP A 243 -15.32 18.79 7.09
CA ASP A 243 -15.24 19.74 8.18
C ASP A 243 -13.77 20.03 8.52
N TYR A 244 -13.48 21.28 8.87
CA TYR A 244 -12.16 21.74 9.28
C TYR A 244 -12.15 22.26 10.73
N ASP A 245 -13.29 22.20 11.43
CA ASP A 245 -13.36 22.52 12.85
C ASP A 245 -12.83 21.34 13.68
N PHE A 246 -11.57 21.45 14.10
CA PHE A 246 -10.89 20.45 14.93
C PHE A 246 -10.93 20.79 16.43
N THR A 247 -11.72 21.79 16.82
CA THR A 247 -11.88 22.15 18.23
C THR A 247 -12.54 21.00 18.98
N PRO A 248 -11.93 20.45 20.05
CA PRO A 248 -12.64 19.50 20.91
C PRO A 248 -13.92 20.17 21.43
N GLU A 249 -15.08 19.55 21.21
CA GLU A 249 -16.39 20.06 21.67
C GLU A 249 -16.51 19.99 23.20
N ASP A 250 -15.74 20.79 23.93
CA ASP A 250 -16.11 21.16 25.29
C ASP A 250 -17.15 22.29 25.21
N GLY A 251 -18.38 21.91 24.83
CA GLY A 251 -19.61 22.66 25.05
C GLY A 251 -19.95 23.76 24.04
N VAL A 252 -21.01 23.52 23.24
CA VAL A 252 -22.21 24.38 22.97
C VAL A 252 -22.91 23.87 21.67
N PRO A 253 -24.27 23.87 21.56
CA PRO A 253 -25.01 22.92 20.70
C PRO A 253 -25.47 23.42 19.31
N ASN A 254 -25.61 22.44 18.40
CA ASN A 254 -26.22 22.35 17.06
C ASN A 254 -27.16 23.46 16.56
N GLN A 255 -26.92 23.93 15.32
CA GLN A 255 -27.98 24.25 14.35
C GLN A 255 -27.60 23.87 12.90
N GLU A 256 -28.51 23.12 12.27
CA GLU A 256 -28.48 22.58 10.91
C GLU A 256 -28.57 23.66 9.81
N HIS A 257 -27.92 23.46 8.66
CA HIS A 257 -28.43 23.90 7.35
C HIS A 257 -27.77 23.13 6.18
N ILE A 258 -28.50 22.16 5.63
CA ILE A 258 -28.19 21.45 4.37
C ILE A 258 -28.85 22.21 3.22
N VAL A 259 -28.13 22.45 2.11
CA VAL A 259 -28.73 22.91 0.84
C VAL A 259 -28.29 21.98 -0.30
N ASP A 260 -29.27 21.25 -0.83
CA ASP A 260 -29.20 20.39 -2.03
C ASP A 260 -29.08 21.24 -3.32
N ARG A 261 -28.18 20.83 -4.22
CA ARG A 261 -28.10 21.34 -5.60
C ARG A 261 -27.81 20.20 -6.57
N SER A 262 -28.81 19.38 -6.84
CA SER A 262 -28.87 18.51 -8.00
C SER A 262 -29.46 19.27 -9.22
N LYS A 263 -28.68 19.39 -10.32
CA LYS A 263 -29.11 19.29 -11.75
C LYS A 263 -28.08 19.83 -12.78
N GLY A 264 -27.93 19.07 -13.88
CA GLY A 264 -27.34 19.42 -15.18
C GLY A 264 -25.89 18.95 -15.36
N ASP A 265 -25.44 18.28 -16.43
CA ASP A 265 -26.03 17.90 -17.72
C ASP A 265 -25.30 16.64 -18.26
N GLU A 266 -26.00 15.84 -19.05
CA GLU A 266 -25.47 14.69 -19.78
C GLU A 266 -24.65 15.15 -21.00
N GLN A 267 -23.50 14.51 -21.28
CA GLN A 267 -22.90 14.50 -22.61
C GLN A 267 -22.01 13.27 -22.87
N GLU A 268 -21.98 12.90 -24.15
CA GLU A 268 -21.76 11.59 -24.79
C GLU A 268 -20.36 10.94 -24.66
N LYS A 269 -20.35 9.60 -24.78
CA LYS A 269 -19.16 8.73 -24.88
C LYS A 269 -18.72 8.54 -26.34
N PRO A 270 -17.42 8.58 -26.68
CA PRO A 270 -16.91 8.03 -27.92
C PRO A 270 -16.49 6.55 -27.79
N GLN A 271 -16.86 5.75 -28.80
CA GLN A 271 -16.45 4.36 -29.03
C GLN A 271 -15.08 4.30 -29.72
N ILE A 272 -14.22 3.34 -29.35
CA ILE A 272 -12.95 3.05 -30.04
C ILE A 272 -12.86 1.54 -30.31
N GLU A 273 -12.61 1.18 -31.57
CA GLU A 273 -12.42 -0.19 -32.07
C GLU A 273 -11.02 -0.73 -31.73
N VAL A 274 -10.97 -2.02 -31.35
CA VAL A 274 -9.75 -2.79 -31.08
C VAL A 274 -9.30 -3.52 -32.35
N ARG A 275 -8.02 -3.46 -32.69
CA ARG A 275 -7.39 -4.32 -33.72
C ARG A 275 -6.36 -5.23 -33.06
N GLU A 276 -6.58 -6.53 -33.17
CA GLU A 276 -5.67 -7.59 -32.73
C GLU A 276 -4.51 -7.74 -33.74
N LYS A 277 -3.30 -8.02 -33.24
CA LYS A 277 -2.17 -8.48 -34.06
C LYS A 277 -1.60 -9.76 -33.46
N GLU A 278 -1.52 -10.79 -34.30
CA GLU A 278 -0.98 -12.11 -34.03
C GLU A 278 0.56 -12.10 -33.91
N MET A 279 1.10 -13.03 -33.12
CA MET A 279 2.53 -13.29 -32.93
C MET A 279 2.85 -14.75 -33.26
N HIS A 280 3.94 -14.98 -34.01
CA HIS A 280 4.50 -16.30 -34.33
C HIS A 280 5.75 -16.61 -33.47
N PRO A 281 6.09 -17.90 -33.25
CA PRO A 281 7.06 -18.34 -32.25
C PRO A 281 8.51 -18.42 -32.76
N VAL A 282 9.48 -18.39 -31.85
CA VAL A 282 10.91 -18.67 -32.10
C VAL A 282 11.39 -19.76 -31.14
N GLU A 283 12.06 -20.77 -31.68
CA GLU A 283 12.58 -21.96 -31.01
C GLU A 283 14.02 -21.79 -30.47
N GLY A 284 14.28 -22.35 -29.27
CA GLY A 284 15.31 -23.39 -29.02
C GLY A 284 16.78 -23.01 -28.77
N GLY A 285 17.31 -23.37 -27.59
CA GLY A 285 18.77 -23.43 -27.31
C GLY A 285 19.24 -23.80 -25.88
N GLN A 286 19.28 -25.11 -25.59
CA GLN A 286 19.90 -25.95 -24.52
C GLN A 286 20.68 -25.38 -23.31
N GLU A 287 20.21 -25.84 -22.14
CA GLU A 287 20.76 -25.78 -20.78
C GLU A 287 21.51 -27.07 -20.38
N SER A 288 22.53 -26.95 -19.52
CA SER A 288 22.92 -28.05 -18.61
C SER A 288 23.66 -27.57 -17.35
N GLY A 289 23.44 -26.32 -16.91
CA GLY A 289 24.13 -25.71 -15.76
C GLY A 289 23.26 -25.38 -14.53
N ASP A 290 21.92 -25.31 -14.65
CA ASP A 290 21.05 -24.59 -13.70
C ASP A 290 20.33 -25.43 -12.62
N LEU A 291 20.57 -26.74 -12.55
CA LEU A 291 19.71 -27.64 -11.76
C LEU A 291 19.82 -27.46 -10.23
N PHE A 292 20.98 -27.02 -9.72
CA PHE A 292 21.17 -26.78 -8.28
C PHE A 292 20.59 -25.44 -7.82
N ASP A 293 20.35 -24.51 -8.75
CA ASP A 293 19.90 -23.15 -8.42
C ASP A 293 18.38 -23.09 -8.25
N ILE A 294 17.63 -23.83 -9.07
CA ILE A 294 16.16 -23.80 -9.07
C ILE A 294 15.55 -24.27 -7.73
N ILE A 295 16.10 -25.34 -7.13
CA ILE A 295 15.60 -25.83 -5.83
C ILE A 295 15.97 -24.86 -4.71
N ALA A 296 17.14 -24.21 -4.79
CA ALA A 296 17.54 -23.21 -3.81
C ALA A 296 16.64 -21.98 -3.88
N GLU A 297 16.30 -21.53 -5.09
CA GLU A 297 15.40 -20.40 -5.33
C GLU A 297 13.96 -20.73 -4.90
N ALA A 298 13.46 -21.93 -5.22
CA ALA A 298 12.16 -22.38 -4.74
C ALA A 298 12.07 -22.39 -3.21
N ARG A 299 13.17 -22.77 -2.54
CA ARG A 299 13.25 -22.74 -1.07
C ARG A 299 13.29 -21.33 -0.53
N ARG A 300 13.92 -20.39 -1.25
CA ARG A 300 13.91 -18.97 -0.91
C ARG A 300 12.50 -18.39 -1.00
N VAL A 301 11.79 -18.66 -2.10
CA VAL A 301 10.41 -18.19 -2.30
C VAL A 301 9.45 -18.85 -1.31
N PHE A 302 9.57 -20.15 -1.07
CA PHE A 302 8.78 -20.85 -0.07
C PHE A 302 8.89 -20.19 1.31
N LYS A 303 10.12 -19.88 1.76
CA LYS A 303 10.35 -19.16 3.01
C LYS A 303 9.83 -17.73 3.03
N ALA A 304 9.74 -17.07 1.87
CA ALA A 304 9.16 -15.73 1.79
C ALA A 304 7.63 -15.75 1.91
N ILE A 305 7.01 -16.89 1.57
CA ILE A 305 5.57 -17.11 1.70
C ILE A 305 5.23 -17.61 3.11
N ASP A 306 6.04 -18.53 3.66
CA ASP A 306 5.97 -19.05 5.05
C ASP A 306 6.45 -17.97 6.04
N THR A 307 5.60 -16.97 6.25
CA THR A 307 5.89 -15.76 7.04
C THR A 307 6.01 -16.04 8.52
N ASP A 308 5.35 -17.08 9.02
CA ASP A 308 5.42 -17.49 10.42
C ASP A 308 6.55 -18.51 10.70
N GLY A 309 7.20 -19.02 9.64
CA GLY A 309 8.31 -19.96 9.71
C GLY A 309 7.89 -21.36 10.18
N SER A 310 6.61 -21.71 10.02
CA SER A 310 6.06 -23.01 10.39
C SER A 310 6.63 -24.16 9.56
N GLY A 311 7.24 -23.87 8.41
CA GLY A 311 7.69 -24.87 7.44
C GLY A 311 6.58 -25.32 6.50
N PHE A 312 5.41 -24.67 6.55
CA PHE A 312 4.24 -24.93 5.72
C PHE A 312 3.71 -23.61 5.18
N ILE A 313 3.10 -23.63 4.01
CA ILE A 313 2.35 -22.49 3.50
C ILE A 313 0.88 -22.70 3.85
N GLU A 314 0.35 -21.83 4.70
CA GLU A 314 -1.06 -21.83 5.07
C GLU A 314 -1.93 -21.07 4.06
N LEU A 315 -3.26 -21.27 4.13
CA LEU A 315 -4.20 -20.66 3.17
C LEU A 315 -4.11 -19.12 3.16
N GLY A 316 -3.91 -18.49 4.33
CA GLY A 316 -3.73 -17.03 4.44
C GLY A 316 -2.43 -16.55 3.80
N GLU A 317 -1.35 -17.30 3.97
CA GLU A 317 -0.03 -17.02 3.40
C GLU A 317 -0.01 -17.20 1.89
N LEU A 318 -0.61 -18.29 1.40
CA LEU A 318 -0.78 -18.55 -0.03
C LEU A 318 -1.63 -17.47 -0.69
N LYS A 319 -2.72 -17.05 -0.03
CA LYS A 319 -3.59 -15.96 -0.49
C LYS A 319 -2.80 -14.64 -0.57
N THR A 320 -2.00 -14.37 0.45
CA THR A 320 -1.14 -13.18 0.49
C THR A 320 -0.07 -13.24 -0.60
N ALA A 321 0.56 -14.39 -0.82
CA ALA A 321 1.54 -14.59 -1.90
C ALA A 321 0.95 -14.33 -3.29
N TYR A 322 -0.25 -14.86 -3.59
CA TYR A 322 -0.95 -14.58 -4.84
C TYR A 322 -1.30 -13.09 -4.98
N ARG A 323 -1.76 -12.45 -3.89
CA ARG A 323 -2.04 -11.00 -3.87
C ARG A 323 -0.78 -10.17 -4.14
N LEU A 324 0.37 -10.55 -3.58
CA LEU A 324 1.67 -9.89 -3.80
C LEU A 324 2.17 -10.03 -5.25
N GLN A 325 1.72 -11.08 -5.95
CA GLN A 325 1.94 -11.28 -7.38
C GLN A 325 0.83 -10.67 -8.26
N GLY A 326 -0.10 -9.91 -7.66
CA GLY A 326 -1.19 -9.26 -8.40
C GLY A 326 -2.30 -10.19 -8.86
N VAL A 327 -2.29 -11.45 -8.41
CA VAL A 327 -3.30 -12.45 -8.72
C VAL A 327 -4.31 -12.51 -7.58
N TYR A 328 -5.52 -12.05 -7.86
CA TYR A 328 -6.62 -12.12 -6.90
C TYR A 328 -7.26 -13.51 -6.94
N ILE A 329 -6.91 -14.35 -5.97
CA ILE A 329 -7.45 -15.70 -5.82
C ILE A 329 -8.52 -15.73 -4.70
N THR A 330 -9.70 -16.26 -5.01
CA THR A 330 -10.80 -16.44 -4.04
C THR A 330 -10.54 -17.64 -3.13
N ASP A 331 -11.16 -17.68 -1.95
CA ASP A 331 -11.07 -18.84 -1.04
C ASP A 331 -11.53 -20.15 -1.69
N ALA A 332 -12.50 -20.10 -2.60
CA ALA A 332 -12.94 -21.27 -3.36
C ALA A 332 -11.84 -21.76 -4.32
N GLN A 333 -11.12 -20.85 -4.96
CA GLN A 333 -9.98 -21.16 -5.82
C GLN A 333 -8.77 -21.62 -5.01
N LEU A 334 -8.49 -21.01 -3.85
CA LEU A 334 -7.46 -21.48 -2.91
C LEU A 334 -7.75 -22.89 -2.40
N LYS A 335 -9.00 -23.17 -2.00
CA LYS A 335 -9.43 -24.53 -1.62
C LYS A 335 -9.28 -25.51 -2.79
N ALA A 336 -9.49 -25.07 -4.03
CA ALA A 336 -9.24 -25.89 -5.21
C ALA A 336 -7.74 -26.15 -5.42
N VAL A 337 -6.87 -25.16 -5.18
CA VAL A 337 -5.40 -25.31 -5.20
C VAL A 337 -4.97 -26.32 -4.15
N LEU A 338 -5.40 -26.17 -2.88
CA LEU A 338 -5.13 -27.14 -1.82
C LEU A 338 -5.59 -28.54 -2.24
N LYS A 339 -6.82 -28.69 -2.73
CA LYS A 339 -7.32 -29.99 -3.18
C LYS A 339 -6.47 -30.66 -4.28
N ILE A 340 -5.72 -29.90 -5.07
CA ILE A 340 -4.88 -30.42 -6.15
C ILE A 340 -3.47 -30.80 -5.66
N TYR A 341 -2.92 -30.03 -4.71
CA TYR A 341 -1.51 -30.07 -4.34
C TYR A 341 -1.22 -30.47 -2.89
N ASP A 342 -2.15 -30.28 -1.95
CA ASP A 342 -2.10 -30.84 -0.59
C ASP A 342 -2.42 -32.35 -0.68
N THR A 343 -1.37 -33.12 -0.94
CA THR A 343 -1.40 -34.58 -1.03
C THR A 343 -1.37 -35.24 0.34
N SER A 344 -0.79 -34.56 1.33
CA SER A 344 -0.73 -35.00 2.71
C SER A 344 -2.10 -34.97 3.41
N GLY A 345 -2.98 -34.05 2.98
CA GLY A 345 -4.32 -33.83 3.51
C GLY A 345 -4.34 -33.06 4.83
N ASP A 346 -3.27 -32.33 5.15
CA ASP A 346 -3.15 -31.58 6.40
C ASP A 346 -3.72 -30.15 6.32
N GLY A 347 -4.19 -29.75 5.14
CA GLY A 347 -4.79 -28.44 4.88
C GLY A 347 -3.77 -27.33 4.63
N LYS A 348 -2.48 -27.66 4.53
CA LYS A 348 -1.37 -26.76 4.26
C LYS A 348 -0.57 -27.27 3.06
N ILE A 349 0.43 -26.51 2.63
CA ILE A 349 1.33 -26.91 1.55
C ILE A 349 2.74 -27.00 2.11
N ASP A 350 3.31 -28.20 2.11
CA ASP A 350 4.72 -28.38 2.46
C ASP A 350 5.66 -28.00 1.29
N PHE A 351 6.97 -28.04 1.54
CA PHE A 351 7.95 -27.64 0.52
C PHE A 351 7.94 -28.53 -0.73
N ASP A 352 7.71 -29.84 -0.57
CA ASP A 352 7.68 -30.77 -1.70
C ASP A 352 6.40 -30.61 -2.52
N GLU A 353 5.26 -30.38 -1.86
CA GLU A 353 3.99 -30.05 -2.49
C GLU A 353 4.04 -28.70 -3.22
N TYR A 354 4.70 -27.71 -2.62
CA TYR A 354 5.01 -26.44 -3.27
C TYR A 354 5.84 -26.63 -4.54
N CYS A 355 6.89 -27.46 -4.49
CA CYS A 355 7.71 -27.77 -5.66
C CYS A 355 6.90 -28.41 -6.80
N VAL A 356 5.88 -29.22 -6.48
CA VAL A 356 4.95 -29.75 -7.49
C VAL A 356 4.05 -28.65 -8.05
N MET A 357 3.54 -27.79 -7.18
CA MET A 357 2.67 -26.67 -7.55
C MET A 357 3.34 -25.70 -8.53
N VAL A 358 4.63 -25.39 -8.33
CA VAL A 358 5.39 -24.48 -9.21
C VAL A 358 6.09 -25.19 -10.36
N GLY A 359 5.83 -26.48 -10.59
CA GLY A 359 6.32 -27.23 -11.74
C GLY A 359 7.78 -27.70 -11.64
N ILE A 360 8.40 -27.60 -10.47
CA ILE A 360 9.76 -28.10 -10.23
C ILE A 360 9.76 -29.62 -10.11
N LYS A 361 8.75 -30.21 -9.48
CA LYS A 361 8.61 -31.67 -9.31
C LYS A 361 7.32 -32.22 -9.92
N ASP A 362 7.35 -33.45 -10.40
CA ASP A 362 6.15 -34.21 -10.76
C ASP A 362 5.52 -34.82 -9.51
N LYS A 363 4.32 -35.36 -9.67
CA LYS A 363 3.58 -36.01 -8.58
C LYS A 363 4.26 -37.30 -8.07
N ALA A 364 5.29 -37.80 -8.75
CA ALA A 364 6.11 -38.92 -8.29
C ALA A 364 7.41 -38.44 -7.59
N GLY A 365 7.63 -37.13 -7.47
CA GLY A 365 8.78 -36.52 -6.84
C GLY A 365 10.00 -36.32 -7.75
N ASN A 366 9.88 -36.60 -9.05
CA ASN A 366 10.95 -36.37 -10.02
C ASN A 366 10.97 -34.90 -10.46
N ILE A 367 12.14 -34.32 -10.64
CA ILE A 367 12.27 -32.91 -11.06
C ILE A 367 11.87 -32.78 -12.55
N ILE A 368 10.96 -31.85 -12.89
CA ILE A 368 10.40 -31.71 -14.26
C ILE A 368 11.07 -30.61 -15.10
N GLN A 369 11.57 -29.52 -14.51
CA GLN A 369 12.01 -28.36 -15.30
C GLN A 369 13.53 -28.26 -15.49
N ALA A 370 13.95 -28.45 -16.73
CA ALA A 370 15.02 -27.69 -17.41
C ALA A 370 14.29 -26.77 -18.42
N LEU A 371 14.57 -25.45 -18.39
CA LEU A 371 13.99 -24.31 -19.13
C LEU A 371 12.56 -24.37 -19.70
N THR A 372 11.81 -23.32 -19.39
CA THR A 372 11.04 -22.57 -20.42
C THR A 372 11.22 -21.08 -20.22
#